data_AF-A0A4Q5S6G4-F1
#
_entry.id   AF-A0A4Q5S6G4-F1
#
_cell.length_a   1.000
_cell.length_b   1.000
_cell.length_c   1.000
_cell.angle_alpha   90.00
_cell.angle_beta   90.00
_cell.angle_gamma   90.00
#
_symmetry.space_group_name_H-M   'P 1'
#
loop_
_entity.id
_entity.type
_entity.pdbx_description
1 polymer ?
#
loop_
_entity_poly.entity_id
_entity_poly.type
_entity_poly.pdbx_seq_one_letter_code
_entity_poly.pdbx_strand_id
1 'polypeptide(L)'
;KKNQYKYVYDLAEIWQKMTGLPFVFAAWIANKPINPEFMKSFNQALKTGLDSREEVLKTLPVYADFDLRDYLFEKLQFDLTEDKKQALNLFLDYIKKL
;
A
#
# COMPACT_ATOMS: atom_id res chain seq x y z
N LYS A 1 1.80 -5.73 20.02
CA LYS A 1 0.97 -4.65 20.62
C LYS A 1 -0.56 -4.82 20.49
N LYS A 2 -1.11 -5.70 19.62
CA LYS A 2 -2.58 -5.88 19.53
C LYS A 2 -3.23 -6.39 20.83
N ASN A 3 -2.50 -7.14 21.64
CA ASN A 3 -2.99 -7.71 22.91
C ASN A 3 -2.97 -6.73 24.09
N GLN A 4 -2.52 -5.48 23.88
CA GLN A 4 -2.45 -4.46 24.95
C GLN A 4 -3.74 -3.65 25.09
N TYR A 5 -4.62 -3.71 24.09
CA TYR A 5 -5.84 -2.90 24.03
C TYR A 5 -7.05 -3.81 23.88
N LYS A 6 -8.13 -3.45 24.57
CA LYS A 6 -9.41 -4.18 24.51
C LYS A 6 -9.99 -4.21 23.08
N TYR A 7 -9.70 -3.16 22.30
CA TYR A 7 -10.17 -3.01 20.93
C TYR A 7 -9.03 -2.54 20.04
N VAL A 8 -8.86 -3.20 18.90
CA VAL A 8 -7.89 -2.84 17.86
C VAL A 8 -8.62 -2.93 16.53
N TYR A 9 -8.58 -1.84 15.77
CA TYR A 9 -9.29 -1.72 14.51
C TYR A 9 -8.30 -1.53 13.37
N ASP A 10 -8.42 -2.36 12.35
CA ASP A 10 -7.76 -2.14 11.07
C ASP A 10 -8.71 -1.31 10.19
N LEU A 11 -8.30 -0.08 9.89
CA LEU A 11 -9.13 0.83 9.10
C LEU A 11 -9.27 0.38 7.65
N ALA A 12 -8.28 -0.30 7.08
CA ALA A 12 -8.40 -0.88 5.75
C ALA A 12 -9.37 -2.05 5.76
N GLU A 13 -9.36 -2.88 6.81
CA GLU A 13 -10.35 -3.95 6.97
C GLU A 13 -11.78 -3.41 7.11
N ILE A 14 -11.97 -2.37 7.92
CA ILE A 14 -13.27 -1.71 8.07
C ILE A 14 -13.73 -1.10 6.74
N TRP A 15 -12.83 -0.43 6.01
CA TRP A 15 -13.12 0.10 4.68
C TRP A 15 -13.55 -0.99 3.69
N GLN A 16 -12.83 -2.10 3.65
CA GLN A 16 -13.15 -3.25 2.81
C GLN A 16 -14.52 -3.84 3.17
N LYS A 17 -14.84 -3.95 4.47
CA LYS A 17 -16.16 -4.40 4.94
C LYS A 17 -17.28 -3.43 4.57
N MET A 18 -17.02 -2.13 4.60
CA MET A 18 -18.00 -1.08 4.31
C MET A 18 -18.28 -0.93 2.81
N THR A 19 -17.24 -1.04 1.97
CA THR A 19 -17.32 -0.68 0.55
C THR A 19 -17.17 -1.86 -0.40
N GLY A 20 -16.63 -2.99 0.07
CA GLY A 20 -16.22 -4.11 -0.77
C GLY A 20 -14.95 -3.84 -1.60
N LEU A 21 -14.30 -2.70 -1.41
CA LEU A 21 -13.15 -2.27 -2.21
C LEU A 21 -11.86 -2.21 -1.37
N PRO A 22 -10.68 -2.39 -2.00
CA PRO A 22 -9.40 -2.21 -1.32
C PRO A 22 -9.21 -0.76 -0.88
N PHE A 23 -8.16 -0.46 -0.12
CA PHE A 23 -7.81 0.91 0.27
C PHE A 23 -6.47 1.35 -0.33
N VAL A 24 -6.40 2.57 -0.86
CA VAL A 24 -5.18 3.17 -1.40
C VAL A 24 -4.62 4.18 -0.40
N PHE A 25 -3.53 3.81 0.26
CA PHE A 25 -2.86 4.70 1.23
C PHE A 25 -1.95 5.74 0.57
N ALA A 26 -1.27 5.37 -0.52
CA ALA A 26 -0.34 6.22 -1.22
C ALA A 26 -0.26 5.82 -2.70
N ALA A 27 0.05 6.80 -3.55
CA ALA A 27 0.31 6.59 -4.96
C ALA A 27 1.35 7.62 -5.46
N TRP A 28 2.16 7.23 -6.43
CA TRP A 28 3.01 8.15 -7.19
C TRP A 28 2.16 8.81 -8.28
N ILE A 29 1.92 10.11 -8.16
CA ILE A 29 1.01 10.87 -9.03
C ILE A 29 1.75 12.09 -9.59
N ALA A 30 1.53 12.40 -10.87
CA ALA A 30 1.95 13.66 -11.48
C ALA A 30 0.75 14.41 -12.06
N ASN A 31 0.78 15.73 -11.95
CA ASN A 31 -0.22 16.64 -12.54
C ASN A 31 0.17 17.11 -13.96
N LYS A 32 1.28 16.60 -14.49
CA LYS A 32 1.82 16.93 -15.81
C LYS A 32 2.27 15.64 -16.51
N PRO A 33 2.30 15.62 -17.86
CA PRO A 33 2.89 14.52 -18.59
C PRO A 33 4.34 14.28 -18.15
N ILE A 34 4.68 13.02 -17.95
CA ILE A 34 6.05 12.59 -17.60
C ILE A 34 6.71 12.01 -18.85
N ASN A 35 8.01 12.24 -19.02
CA ASN A 35 8.79 11.61 -20.08
C ASN A 35 8.67 10.06 -19.98
N PRO A 36 8.28 9.36 -21.06
CA PRO A 36 8.15 7.90 -21.08
C PRO A 36 9.43 7.14 -20.68
N GLU A 37 10.61 7.64 -21.04
CA GLU A 37 11.88 7.02 -20.68
C GLU A 37 12.14 7.11 -19.18
N PHE A 38 11.81 8.24 -18.57
CA PHE A 38 11.86 8.39 -17.11
C PHE A 38 10.86 7.47 -16.43
N MET A 39 9.61 7.37 -16.92
CA MET A 39 8.63 6.45 -16.35
C MET A 39 9.13 5.00 -16.37
N LYS A 40 9.77 4.59 -17.48
CA LYS A 40 10.36 3.26 -17.61
C LYS A 40 11.49 3.04 -16.60
N SER A 41 12.44 3.98 -16.48
CA SER A 41 13.57 3.83 -15.55
C SER A 41 13.13 3.88 -14.08
N PHE A 42 12.16 4.75 -13.76
CA PHE A 42 11.57 4.84 -12.43
C PHE A 42 10.85 3.55 -12.03
N ASN A 43 10.00 3.00 -12.90
CA ASN A 43 9.31 1.74 -12.63
C ASN A 43 10.29 0.57 -12.47
N GLN A 44 11.38 0.55 -13.26
CA GLN A 44 12.43 -0.45 -13.10
C GLN A 44 13.14 -0.32 -11.74
N ALA A 45 13.45 0.90 -11.29
CA ALA A 45 14.05 1.14 -9.99
C ALA A 45 13.15 0.70 -8.83
N LEU A 46 11.84 0.98 -8.90
CA LEU A 46 10.87 0.50 -7.91
C LEU A 46 10.81 -1.03 -7.89
N LYS A 47 10.78 -1.67 -9.08
CA LYS A 47 10.77 -3.13 -9.20
C LYS A 47 12.01 -3.76 -8.57
N THR A 48 13.20 -3.19 -8.79
CA THR A 48 14.44 -3.67 -8.16
C THR A 48 14.32 -3.69 -6.63
N GLY A 49 13.70 -2.68 -6.02
CA GLY A 49 13.45 -2.65 -4.58
C GLY A 49 12.52 -3.79 -4.12
N LEU A 50 11.46 -4.06 -4.88
CA LEU A 50 10.54 -5.16 -4.60
C LEU A 50 11.19 -6.54 -4.79
N ASP A 51 12.00 -6.72 -5.83
CA ASP A 51 12.70 -7.97 -6.09
C ASP A 51 13.76 -8.27 -5.01
N SER A 52 14.31 -7.22 -4.38
CA SER A 52 15.37 -7.32 -3.36
C SER A 52 14.87 -7.34 -1.91
N ARG A 53 13.55 -7.49 -1.69
CA ARG A 53 12.95 -7.44 -0.34
C ARG A 53 13.54 -8.45 0.64
N GLU A 54 13.93 -9.65 0.18
CA GLU A 54 14.58 -10.65 1.04
C GLU A 54 15.93 -10.16 1.58
N GLU A 55 16.72 -9.42 0.78
CA GLU A 55 17.98 -8.83 1.26
C GLU A 55 17.73 -7.71 2.26
N VAL A 56 16.66 -6.92 2.05
CA VAL A 56 16.25 -5.88 3.02
C VAL A 56 15.87 -6.52 4.35
N LEU A 57 15.08 -7.61 4.34
CA LEU A 57 14.65 -8.30 5.55
C LEU A 57 15.83 -8.76 6.44
N LYS A 58 16.97 -9.13 5.84
CA LYS A 58 18.19 -9.52 6.59
C LYS A 58 18.82 -8.35 7.37
N THR A 59 18.56 -7.12 6.95
CA THR A 59 19.12 -5.90 7.55
C THR A 59 18.19 -5.23 8.55
N LEU A 60 16.90 -5.59 8.51
CA LEU A 60 15.89 -5.04 9.40
C LEU A 60 15.90 -5.74 10.78
N PRO A 61 15.57 -5.02 11.86
CA PRO A 61 15.41 -5.62 13.18
C PRO A 61 14.24 -6.60 13.19
N VAL A 62 14.38 -7.68 13.99
CA VAL A 62 13.32 -8.64 14.22
C VAL A 62 12.40 -8.15 15.33
N TYR A 63 11.09 -8.17 15.09
CA TYR A 63 10.07 -7.80 16.06
C TYR A 63 9.26 -9.03 16.47
N ALA A 64 9.25 -9.36 17.76
CA ALA A 64 8.54 -10.54 18.27
C ALA A 64 7.03 -10.53 17.99
N ASP A 65 6.43 -9.35 17.89
CA ASP A 65 5.00 -9.12 17.70
C ASP A 65 4.60 -8.78 16.25
N PHE A 66 5.54 -8.84 15.30
CA PHE A 66 5.29 -8.36 13.95
C PHE A 66 6.10 -9.11 12.89
N ASP A 67 5.39 -9.81 12.01
CA ASP A 67 5.98 -10.50 10.87
C ASP A 67 6.20 -9.49 9.71
N LEU A 68 7.44 -8.98 9.64
CA LEU A 68 7.86 -8.07 8.56
C LEU A 68 7.80 -8.74 7.19
N ARG A 69 8.02 -10.05 7.12
CA ARG A 69 8.04 -10.76 5.86
C ARG A 69 6.61 -10.86 5.31
N ASP A 70 5.67 -11.34 6.10
CA ASP A 70 4.24 -11.34 5.75
C ASP A 70 3.76 -9.93 5.37
N TYR A 71 4.15 -8.91 6.14
CA TYR A 71 3.77 -7.53 5.84
C TYR A 71 4.28 -7.04 4.47
N LEU A 72 5.57 -7.23 4.17
CA LEU A 72 6.18 -6.75 2.93
C LEU A 72 5.84 -7.60 1.70
N PHE A 73 5.51 -8.88 1.88
CA PHE A 73 5.21 -9.81 0.77
C PHE A 73 3.73 -10.00 0.50
N GLU A 74 2.90 -10.05 1.53
CA GLU A 74 1.50 -10.47 1.42
C GLU A 74 0.50 -9.35 1.74
N LYS A 75 0.83 -8.44 2.69
CA LYS A 75 -0.10 -7.37 3.12
C LYS A 75 0.03 -6.11 2.29
N LEU A 76 1.24 -5.74 1.87
CA LEU A 76 1.46 -4.60 0.99
C LEU A 76 1.28 -4.99 -0.48
N GLN A 77 0.44 -4.22 -1.18
CA GLN A 77 0.21 -4.40 -2.61
C GLN A 77 0.53 -3.11 -3.38
N PHE A 78 1.54 -3.17 -4.25
CA PHE A 78 2.10 -2.00 -4.92
C PHE A 78 1.45 -1.67 -6.28
N ASP A 79 0.80 -2.65 -6.92
CA ASP A 79 0.15 -2.44 -8.21
C ASP A 79 -1.14 -1.64 -8.07
N LEU A 80 -1.31 -0.59 -8.87
CA LEU A 80 -2.52 0.23 -8.91
C LEU A 80 -3.53 -0.36 -9.91
N THR A 81 -4.29 -1.36 -9.45
CA THR A 81 -5.36 -2.02 -10.23
C THR A 81 -6.58 -1.11 -10.41
N GLU A 82 -7.51 -1.50 -11.30
CA GLU A 82 -8.76 -0.77 -11.51
C GLU A 82 -9.62 -0.69 -10.24
N ASP A 83 -9.72 -1.77 -9.45
CA ASP A 83 -10.44 -1.75 -8.17
C ASP A 83 -9.84 -0.76 -7.18
N LYS A 84 -8.51 -0.59 -7.18
CA LYS A 84 -7.82 0.42 -6.36
C LYS A 84 -8.07 1.83 -6.86
N LYS A 85 -8.15 2.04 -8.18
CA LYS A 85 -8.56 3.35 -8.75
C LYS A 85 -10.00 3.67 -8.38
N GLN A 86 -10.90 2.68 -8.44
CA GLN A 86 -12.29 2.84 -8.00
C GLN A 86 -12.37 3.20 -6.51
N ALA A 87 -11.62 2.48 -5.67
CA ALA A 87 -11.53 2.77 -4.24
C ALA A 87 -11.04 4.19 -3.94
N LEU A 88 -9.97 4.62 -4.62
CA LEU A 88 -9.40 5.95 -4.49
C LEU A 88 -10.45 7.03 -4.84
N ASN A 89 -11.15 6.87 -5.96
CA ASN A 89 -12.19 7.81 -6.38
C ASN A 89 -13.36 7.85 -5.39
N LEU A 90 -13.81 6.68 -4.89
CA LEU A 90 -14.86 6.60 -3.88
C LEU A 90 -14.49 7.35 -2.60
N PHE A 91 -13.26 7.15 -2.11
CA PHE A 91 -12.76 7.85 -0.94
C PHE A 91 -12.74 9.37 -1.17
N LEU A 92 -12.20 9.83 -2.31
CA LEU A 92 -12.16 11.25 -2.64
C LEU A 92 -13.56 11.86 -2.75
N ASP A 93 -14.54 11.12 -3.25
CA ASP A 93 -15.93 11.57 -3.33
C ASP A 93 -16.61 11.67 -1.97
N TYR A 94 -16.26 10.82 -1.00
CA TYR A 94 -16.69 11.01 0.39
C TYR A 94 -16.08 12.27 0.99
N ILE A 95 -14.79 12.53 0.77
CA ILE A 95 -14.11 13.72 1.28
C ILE A 95 -14.73 15.01 0.72
N LYS A 96 -15.10 15.05 -0.57
CA LYS A 96 -15.76 16.22 -1.19
C LYS A 96 -17.16 16.53 -0.63
N LYS A 97 -17.81 15.56 0.02
CA LYS A 97 -19.17 15.70 0.56
C LYS A 97 -19.19 16.07 2.05
N LEU A 98 -18.01 16.17 2.68
CA LEU A 98 -17.82 16.74 4.02
C LEU A 98 -17.78 18.26 3.94
#